data_AF-A0A7S0P2T2-F1
#
_entry.id   AF-A0A7S0P2T2-F1
#
_cell.length_a   1.000
_cell.length_b   1.000
_cell.length_c   1.000
_cell.angle_alpha   90.00
_cell.angle_beta   90.00
_cell.angle_gamma   90.00
#
_symmetry.space_group_name_H-M   'P 1'
#
loop_
_entity.id
_entity.type
_entity.pdbx_description
1 polymer ?
#
loop_
_entity_poly.entity_id
_entity_poly.type
_entity_poly.pdbx_seq_one_letter_code
_entity_poly.pdbx_strand_id
1 'polypeptide(L)'
;DCLWALPRMDETLAATAESSSQPFNETKTLREGLVDQAELETTFREGMTLIDRFYNGGNRAKPEALDILVVVLDSVVRRMRNQYSNRQREIADCREKMATIDAAIARIKPKQEQLKAELAAKRARAEELGGDIGDGLGSVKSAIDIAKEALQNAKIATRVAEGKVSAQAQRDARGYDSHGRPLAGREKNLRRNPNGPAARKPGDMLKDVLETRQT
;
A
#
# COMPACT_ATOMS: atom_id res chain seq x y z
N ASP A 1 -7.72 25.46 -2.06
CA ASP A 1 -8.41 24.16 -1.94
C ASP A 1 -8.26 23.35 -3.21
N CYS A 2 -7.16 22.61 -3.34
CA CYS A 2 -6.91 21.70 -4.45
C CYS A 2 -6.40 20.37 -3.91
N LEU A 3 -7.30 19.38 -3.93
CA LEU A 3 -7.12 18.07 -4.57
C LEU A 3 -5.72 17.44 -4.52
N TRP A 4 -5.49 16.58 -3.53
CA TRP A 4 -4.75 15.31 -3.69
C TRP A 4 -5.34 14.27 -2.74
N ALA A 5 -6.49 13.71 -3.13
CA ALA A 5 -6.99 12.48 -2.55
C ALA A 5 -6.13 11.32 -3.08
N LEU A 6 -5.22 10.80 -2.26
CA LEU A 6 -4.51 9.55 -2.54
C LEU A 6 -5.53 8.40 -2.49
N PRO A 7 -5.64 7.57 -3.53
CA PRO A 7 -6.46 6.37 -3.45
C PRO A 7 -5.83 5.38 -2.45
N ARG A 8 -6.62 4.97 -1.46
CA ARG A 8 -6.32 3.82 -0.57
C ARG A 8 -6.08 2.60 -1.46
N MET A 9 -4.84 2.13 -1.49
CA MET A 9 -4.41 0.94 -2.24
C MET A 9 -4.81 -0.39 -1.58
N ASP A 10 -5.62 -0.37 -0.51
CA ASP A 10 -6.01 -1.58 0.23
C ASP A 10 -7.24 -2.33 -0.35
N GLU A 11 -7.94 -1.78 -1.36
CA GLU A 11 -9.18 -2.40 -1.87
C GLU A 11 -9.05 -3.16 -3.20
N THR A 12 -7.88 -3.17 -3.86
CA THR A 12 -7.74 -3.81 -5.19
C THR A 12 -7.07 -5.20 -5.17
N LEU A 13 -6.60 -5.68 -4.01
CA LEU A 13 -6.03 -7.03 -3.89
C LEU A 13 -7.04 -8.10 -3.47
N ALA A 14 -8.30 -7.73 -3.16
CA ALA A 14 -9.36 -8.68 -2.88
C ALA A 14 -10.06 -9.22 -4.14
N ALA A 15 -9.91 -8.56 -5.30
CA ALA A 15 -10.68 -8.86 -6.52
C ALA A 15 -10.02 -9.83 -7.51
N THR A 16 -8.86 -10.42 -7.17
CA THR A 16 -8.19 -11.45 -8.00
C THR A 16 -8.09 -12.82 -7.33
N ALA A 17 -8.79 -13.03 -6.22
CA ALA A 17 -8.98 -14.33 -5.59
C ALA A 17 -10.19 -15.12 -6.16
N GLU A 18 -10.92 -14.56 -7.13
CA GLU A 18 -12.11 -15.19 -7.75
C GLU A 18 -11.83 -15.57 -9.21
N SER A 19 -10.83 -16.42 -9.47
CA SER A 19 -10.71 -17.09 -10.77
C SER A 19 -9.83 -18.34 -10.71
N SER A 20 -10.25 -19.34 -9.93
CA SER A 20 -9.83 -20.74 -10.17
C SER A 20 -10.65 -21.78 -9.39
N SER A 21 -11.79 -21.42 -8.81
CA SER A 21 -12.76 -22.39 -8.29
C SER A 21 -13.58 -23.00 -9.42
N GLN A 22 -12.90 -23.65 -10.38
CA GLN A 22 -13.57 -24.72 -11.11
C GLN A 22 -13.84 -25.84 -10.09
N PRO A 23 -15.11 -26.30 -9.94
CA PRO A 23 -15.38 -27.45 -9.10
C PRO A 23 -14.61 -28.63 -9.68
N PHE A 24 -13.76 -29.24 -8.84
CA PHE A 24 -13.11 -30.51 -9.04
C PHE A 24 -14.18 -31.58 -9.34
N ASN A 25 -14.61 -31.68 -10.59
CA ASN A 25 -15.58 -32.66 -11.07
C ASN A 25 -14.95 -34.05 -11.30
N GLU A 26 -13.69 -34.25 -10.90
CA GLU A 26 -12.97 -35.53 -11.03
C GLU A 26 -13.35 -36.57 -9.98
N THR A 27 -14.22 -36.25 -9.01
CA THR A 27 -14.80 -37.29 -8.14
C THR A 27 -15.90 -38.09 -8.85
N LYS A 28 -16.41 -37.62 -10.00
CA LYS A 28 -17.38 -38.38 -10.80
C LYS A 28 -16.74 -39.57 -11.53
N THR A 29 -15.49 -39.45 -11.95
CA THR A 29 -14.74 -40.52 -12.62
C THR A 29 -14.22 -41.60 -11.67
N LEU A 30 -14.12 -41.32 -10.37
CA LEU A 30 -13.86 -42.35 -9.36
C LEU A 30 -15.08 -43.26 -9.10
N ARG A 31 -16.28 -42.80 -9.45
CA ARG A 31 -17.51 -43.59 -9.34
C ARG A 31 -17.79 -44.42 -10.60
N GLU A 32 -17.21 -44.07 -11.74
CA GLU A 32 -17.39 -44.78 -13.01
C GLU A 32 -16.49 -46.02 -13.16
N GLY A 33 -15.45 -46.17 -12.33
CA GLY A 33 -14.66 -47.41 -12.21
C GLY A 33 -15.34 -48.51 -11.37
N LEU A 34 -16.50 -48.21 -10.78
CA LEU A 34 -17.36 -49.18 -10.08
C LEU A 34 -18.30 -49.92 -11.06
N VAL A 35 -17.89 -50.10 -12.32
CA VAL A 35 -18.37 -51.23 -13.13
C VAL A 35 -17.67 -52.48 -12.58
N ASP A 36 -18.30 -53.42 -11.91
CA ASP A 36 -19.68 -53.45 -11.44
C ASP A 36 -19.68 -54.58 -10.41
N GLN A 37 -19.56 -54.24 -9.13
CA GLN A 37 -19.79 -55.23 -8.06
C GLN A 37 -21.20 -55.81 -8.21
N ALA A 38 -22.14 -55.00 -8.72
CA ALA A 38 -23.48 -55.41 -9.12
C ALA A 38 -23.49 -56.37 -10.33
N GLU A 39 -22.67 -56.19 -11.38
CA GLU A 39 -22.53 -57.17 -12.49
C GLU A 39 -21.88 -58.47 -12.00
N LEU A 40 -20.91 -58.38 -11.09
CA LEU A 40 -20.27 -59.55 -10.50
C LEU A 40 -21.24 -60.32 -9.61
N GLU A 41 -22.04 -59.62 -8.81
CA GLU A 41 -23.10 -60.20 -7.97
C GLU A 41 -24.27 -60.76 -8.80
N THR A 42 -24.64 -60.11 -9.91
CA THR A 42 -25.70 -60.61 -10.81
C THR A 42 -25.22 -61.82 -11.59
N THR A 43 -23.99 -61.82 -12.11
CA THR A 43 -23.40 -63.01 -12.76
C THR A 43 -23.17 -64.16 -11.76
N PHE A 44 -22.79 -63.88 -10.51
CA PHE A 44 -22.75 -64.89 -9.45
C PHE A 44 -24.14 -65.41 -9.09
N ARG A 45 -25.16 -64.54 -8.97
CA ARG A 45 -26.54 -64.94 -8.71
C ARG A 45 -27.08 -65.80 -9.84
N GLU A 46 -26.86 -65.40 -11.09
CA GLU A 46 -27.28 -66.17 -12.26
C GLU A 46 -26.59 -67.53 -12.29
N GLY A 47 -25.27 -67.58 -12.04
CA GLY A 47 -24.51 -68.83 -11.88
C GLY A 47 -25.06 -69.72 -10.76
N MET A 48 -25.37 -69.15 -9.59
CA MET A 48 -25.97 -69.90 -8.47
C MET A 48 -27.39 -70.37 -8.77
N THR A 49 -28.22 -69.57 -9.45
CA THR A 49 -29.59 -69.97 -9.82
C THR A 49 -29.60 -71.10 -10.86
N LEU A 50 -28.60 -71.14 -11.74
CA LEU A 50 -28.36 -72.26 -12.64
C LEU A 50 -28.00 -73.52 -11.84
N ILE A 51 -27.06 -73.42 -10.91
CA ILE A 51 -26.67 -74.51 -10.01
C ILE A 51 -27.88 -75.03 -9.21
N ASP A 52 -28.68 -74.13 -8.63
CA ASP A 52 -29.87 -74.49 -7.86
C ASP A 52 -30.95 -75.19 -8.71
N ARG A 53 -31.13 -74.76 -9.96
CA ARG A 53 -32.02 -75.44 -10.93
C ARG A 53 -31.50 -76.83 -11.31
N PHE A 54 -30.18 -77.02 -11.36
CA PHE A 54 -29.57 -78.32 -11.66
C PHE A 54 -29.64 -79.29 -10.47
N TYR A 55 -29.52 -78.81 -9.23
CA TYR A 55 -29.50 -79.66 -8.03
C TYR A 55 -30.89 -79.93 -7.42
N ASN A 56 -31.82 -78.96 -7.43
CA ASN A 56 -33.16 -79.14 -6.84
C ASN A 56 -34.15 -79.91 -7.75
N GLY A 57 -33.77 -80.19 -9.00
CA GLY A 57 -34.60 -80.90 -10.00
C GLY A 57 -34.58 -82.44 -9.91
N GLY A 58 -33.98 -83.03 -8.88
CA GLY A 58 -34.09 -84.48 -8.60
C GLY A 58 -33.35 -85.43 -9.56
N ASN A 59 -32.53 -84.94 -10.50
CA ASN A 59 -31.70 -85.78 -11.34
C ASN A 59 -30.24 -85.70 -10.90
N ARG A 60 -29.65 -86.87 -10.62
CA ARG A 60 -28.19 -87.05 -10.53
C ARG A 60 -27.53 -86.24 -11.66
N ALA A 61 -26.62 -85.34 -11.32
CA ALA A 61 -25.95 -84.45 -12.26
C ALA A 61 -25.50 -85.24 -13.49
N LYS A 62 -26.19 -85.03 -14.61
CA LYS A 62 -25.80 -85.63 -15.88
C LYS A 62 -24.43 -85.05 -16.26
N PRO A 63 -23.54 -85.81 -16.93
CA PRO A 63 -22.22 -85.33 -17.30
C PRO A 63 -22.26 -83.99 -18.05
N GLU A 64 -23.32 -83.74 -18.82
CA GLU A 64 -23.51 -82.47 -19.54
C GLU A 64 -23.63 -81.24 -18.62
N ALA A 65 -24.14 -81.40 -17.38
CA ALA A 65 -24.27 -80.31 -16.42
C ALA A 65 -22.92 -79.89 -15.82
N LEU A 66 -22.00 -80.85 -15.66
CA LEU A 66 -20.62 -80.57 -15.22
C LEU A 66 -19.86 -79.79 -16.29
N ASP A 67 -20.03 -80.14 -17.56
CA ASP A 67 -19.40 -79.42 -18.68
C ASP A 67 -19.86 -77.97 -18.76
N ILE A 68 -21.16 -77.71 -18.59
CA ILE A 68 -21.70 -76.35 -18.53
C ILE A 68 -21.10 -75.57 -17.35
N LEU A 69 -20.98 -76.20 -16.17
CA LEU A 69 -20.42 -75.56 -14.99
C LEU A 69 -18.94 -75.17 -15.20
N VAL A 70 -18.15 -76.06 -15.82
CA VAL A 70 -16.74 -75.81 -16.14
C VAL A 70 -16.59 -74.62 -17.09
N VAL A 71 -17.42 -74.53 -18.14
CA VAL A 71 -17.40 -73.41 -19.08
C VAL A 71 -17.77 -72.09 -18.40
N VAL A 72 -18.79 -72.09 -17.53
CA VAL A 72 -19.20 -70.88 -16.79
C VAL A 72 -18.08 -70.44 -15.84
N LEU A 73 -17.49 -71.36 -15.07
CA LEU A 73 -16.37 -71.06 -14.18
C LEU A 73 -15.16 -70.51 -14.94
N ASP A 74 -14.79 -71.09 -16.08
CA ASP A 74 -13.69 -70.58 -16.91
C ASP A 74 -13.97 -69.16 -17.44
N SER A 75 -15.21 -68.89 -17.85
CA SER A 75 -15.62 -67.55 -18.28
C SER A 75 -15.54 -66.51 -17.14
N VAL A 76 -15.94 -66.89 -15.92
CA VAL A 76 -15.88 -66.02 -14.74
C VAL A 76 -14.41 -65.76 -14.37
N VAL A 77 -13.59 -66.80 -14.31
CA VAL A 77 -12.15 -66.69 -14.03
C VAL A 77 -11.45 -65.81 -15.06
N ARG A 78 -11.77 -65.97 -16.35
CA ARG A 78 -11.21 -65.13 -17.42
C ARG A 78 -11.62 -63.67 -17.28
N ARG A 79 -12.89 -63.40 -16.95
CA ARG A 79 -13.37 -62.03 -16.70
C ARG A 79 -12.69 -61.40 -15.47
N MET A 80 -12.57 -62.14 -14.37
CA MET A 80 -11.88 -61.67 -13.17
C MET A 80 -10.39 -61.37 -13.43
N ARG A 81 -9.70 -62.20 -14.20
CA ARG A 81 -8.30 -61.95 -14.61
C ARG A 81 -8.16 -60.68 -15.44
N ASN A 82 -9.06 -60.45 -16.39
CA ASN A 82 -9.06 -59.24 -17.20
C ASN A 82 -9.32 -57.98 -16.34
N GLN A 83 -10.29 -58.03 -15.43
CA GLN A 83 -10.55 -56.93 -14.50
C GLN A 83 -9.35 -56.64 -13.59
N TYR A 84 -8.69 -57.67 -13.09
CA TYR A 84 -7.49 -57.51 -12.26
C TYR A 84 -6.35 -56.85 -13.06
N SER A 85 -6.13 -57.27 -14.30
CA SER A 85 -5.12 -56.66 -15.18
C SER A 85 -5.43 -55.19 -15.48
N ASN A 86 -6.70 -54.85 -15.73
CA ASN A 86 -7.11 -53.46 -15.97
C ASN A 86 -6.88 -52.59 -14.74
N ARG A 87 -7.29 -53.05 -13.55
CA ARG A 87 -7.06 -52.33 -12.29
C ARG A 87 -5.57 -52.15 -11.99
N GLN A 88 -4.73 -53.15 -12.31
CA GLN A 88 -3.28 -53.01 -12.18
C GLN A 88 -2.72 -51.90 -13.07
N ARG A 89 -3.22 -51.76 -14.30
CA ARG A 89 -2.82 -50.66 -15.21
C ARG A 89 -3.27 -49.30 -14.66
N GLU A 90 -4.51 -49.20 -14.20
CA GLU A 90 -5.03 -47.96 -13.59
C GLU A 90 -4.20 -47.54 -12.36
N ILE A 91 -3.81 -48.49 -11.50
CA ILE A 91 -2.93 -48.22 -10.37
C ILE A 91 -1.56 -47.72 -10.84
N ALA A 92 -1.00 -48.29 -11.90
CA ALA A 92 0.27 -47.85 -12.45
C ALA A 92 0.19 -46.42 -13.00
N ASP A 93 -0.85 -46.11 -13.78
CA ASP A 93 -1.10 -44.78 -14.34
C ASP A 93 -1.29 -43.73 -13.23
N CYS A 94 -2.04 -44.06 -12.18
CA CYS A 94 -2.21 -43.19 -11.02
C CYS A 94 -0.89 -42.92 -10.29
N ARG A 95 -0.03 -43.94 -10.14
CA ARG A 95 1.30 -43.76 -9.53
C ARG A 95 2.19 -42.86 -10.36
N GLU A 96 2.13 -42.96 -11.69
CA GLU A 96 2.88 -42.07 -12.57
C GLU A 96 2.39 -40.62 -12.43
N LYS A 97 1.06 -40.40 -12.41
CA LYS A 97 0.48 -39.07 -12.16
C LYS A 97 0.88 -38.50 -10.80
N MET A 98 0.91 -39.32 -9.74
CA MET A 98 1.39 -38.87 -8.43
C MET A 98 2.86 -38.45 -8.50
N ALA A 99 3.72 -39.23 -9.16
CA ALA A 99 5.13 -38.90 -9.31
C ALA A 99 5.35 -37.59 -10.09
N THR A 100 4.55 -37.31 -11.13
CA THR A 100 4.65 -36.04 -11.87
C THR A 100 4.21 -34.85 -11.02
N ILE A 101 3.14 -34.99 -10.22
CA ILE A 101 2.69 -33.97 -9.28
C ILE A 101 3.75 -33.70 -8.21
N ASP A 102 4.34 -34.75 -7.62
CA ASP A 102 5.40 -34.60 -6.63
C ASP A 102 6.62 -33.88 -7.20
N ALA A 103 7.00 -34.20 -8.45
CA ALA A 103 8.06 -33.48 -9.14
C ALA A 103 7.72 -32.01 -9.39
N ALA A 104 6.47 -31.69 -9.72
CA ALA A 104 6.02 -30.30 -9.87
C ALA A 104 6.06 -29.54 -8.54
N ILE A 105 5.57 -30.15 -7.45
CA ILE A 105 5.62 -29.59 -6.09
C ILE A 105 7.07 -29.32 -5.68
N ALA A 106 7.98 -30.27 -5.92
CA ALA A 106 9.40 -30.12 -5.62
C ALA A 106 10.04 -28.93 -6.36
N ARG A 107 9.58 -28.61 -7.58
CA ARG A 107 10.05 -27.44 -8.35
C ARG A 107 9.45 -26.12 -7.87
N ILE A 108 8.20 -26.13 -7.39
CA ILE A 108 7.47 -24.91 -7.00
C ILE A 108 7.87 -24.44 -5.60
N LYS A 109 8.02 -25.36 -4.64
CA LYS A 109 8.40 -25.05 -3.25
C LYS A 109 9.60 -24.10 -3.11
N PRO A 110 10.76 -24.33 -3.76
CA PRO A 110 11.91 -23.44 -3.61
C PRO A 110 11.64 -22.04 -4.17
N LYS A 111 10.88 -21.93 -5.28
CA LYS A 111 10.50 -20.64 -5.86
C LYS A 111 9.59 -19.85 -4.91
N GLN A 112 8.67 -20.53 -4.23
CA GLN A 112 7.82 -19.88 -3.23
C GLN A 112 8.63 -19.34 -2.06
N GLU A 113 9.60 -20.10 -1.55
CA GLU A 113 10.47 -19.64 -0.47
C GLU A 113 11.36 -18.46 -0.90
N GLN A 114 11.90 -18.49 -2.12
CA GLN A 114 12.65 -17.35 -2.68
C GLN A 114 11.78 -16.09 -2.77
N LEU A 115 10.56 -16.20 -3.30
CA LEU A 115 9.65 -15.06 -3.41
C LEU A 115 9.24 -14.50 -2.05
N LYS A 116 9.05 -15.35 -1.04
CA LYS A 116 8.80 -14.89 0.35
C LYS A 116 9.98 -14.10 0.90
N ALA A 117 11.20 -14.58 0.68
CA ALA A 117 12.42 -13.89 1.11
C ALA A 117 12.57 -12.53 0.41
N GLU A 118 12.35 -12.47 -0.90
CA GLU A 118 12.37 -11.21 -1.66
C GLU A 118 11.31 -10.21 -1.19
N LEU A 119 10.10 -10.70 -0.89
CA LEU A 119 9.01 -9.86 -0.39
C LEU A 119 9.38 -9.28 0.98
N ALA A 120 9.92 -10.10 1.88
CA ALA A 120 10.40 -9.63 3.19
C ALA A 120 11.49 -8.56 3.04
N ALA A 121 12.47 -8.77 2.15
CA ALA A 121 13.53 -7.79 1.88
C ALA A 121 12.97 -6.47 1.30
N LYS A 122 12.00 -6.55 0.37
CA LYS A 122 11.36 -5.36 -0.20
C LYS A 122 10.54 -4.59 0.83
N ARG A 123 9.85 -5.29 1.76
CA ARG A 123 9.13 -4.64 2.87
C ARG A 123 10.09 -3.91 3.80
N ALA A 124 11.17 -4.57 4.22
CA ALA A 124 12.19 -3.94 5.07
C ALA A 124 12.77 -2.68 4.42
N ARG A 125 13.08 -2.74 3.11
CA ARG A 125 13.57 -1.58 2.36
C ARG A 125 12.53 -0.46 2.25
N ALA A 126 11.25 -0.80 2.12
CA ALA A 126 10.19 0.21 2.08
C ALA A 126 10.02 0.90 3.45
N GLU A 127 10.16 0.15 4.55
CA GLU A 127 10.14 0.71 5.90
C GLU A 127 11.34 1.65 6.15
N GLU A 128 12.53 1.24 5.74
CA GLU A 128 13.75 2.06 5.80
C GLU A 128 13.58 3.39 5.04
N LEU A 129 13.14 3.32 3.77
CA LEU A 129 12.85 4.52 2.97
C LEU A 129 11.75 5.38 3.60
N GLY A 130 10.76 4.77 4.24
CA GLY A 130 9.72 5.51 4.99
C GLY A 130 10.30 6.28 6.17
N GLY A 131 11.26 5.69 6.89
CA GLY A 131 12.05 6.35 7.93
C GLY A 131 12.84 7.54 7.40
N ASP A 132 13.63 7.33 6.33
CA ASP A 132 14.44 8.38 5.71
C ASP A 132 13.59 9.58 5.24
N ILE A 133 12.43 9.32 4.65
CA ILE A 133 11.48 10.36 4.25
C ILE A 133 10.95 11.11 5.48
N GLY A 134 10.63 10.39 6.56
CA GLY A 134 10.19 10.99 7.82
C GLY A 134 11.24 11.95 8.40
N ASP A 135 12.49 11.50 8.47
CA ASP A 135 13.62 12.30 8.96
C ASP A 135 13.89 13.51 8.06
N GLY A 136 13.84 13.31 6.74
CA GLY A 136 13.97 14.38 5.74
C GLY A 136 12.88 15.44 5.89
N LEU A 137 11.61 15.04 6.06
CA LEU A 137 10.49 15.95 6.31
C LEU A 137 10.66 16.71 7.63
N GLY A 138 11.12 16.03 8.69
CA GLY A 138 11.45 16.65 9.97
C GLY A 138 12.51 17.74 9.81
N SER A 139 13.60 17.44 9.12
CA SER A 139 14.68 18.40 8.83
C SER A 139 14.20 19.62 8.04
N VAL A 140 13.43 19.40 6.98
CA VAL A 140 12.85 20.48 6.16
C VAL A 140 11.92 21.36 6.99
N LYS A 141 11.07 20.76 7.84
CA LYS A 141 10.18 21.50 8.72
C LYS A 141 10.95 22.39 9.69
N SER A 142 11.99 21.85 10.34
CA SER A 142 12.87 22.63 11.22
C SER A 142 13.55 23.78 10.48
N ALA A 143 14.04 23.54 9.26
CA ALA A 143 14.64 24.60 8.43
C ALA A 143 13.64 25.71 8.08
N ILE A 144 12.38 25.35 7.77
CA ILE A 144 11.30 26.32 7.51
C ILE A 144 11.01 27.15 8.76
N ASP A 145 10.95 26.53 9.94
CA ASP A 145 10.66 27.25 11.18
C ASP A 145 11.79 28.24 11.52
N ILE A 146 13.05 27.83 11.38
CA ILE A 146 14.22 28.73 11.49
C ILE A 146 14.13 29.88 10.49
N ALA A 147 13.79 29.60 9.22
CA ALA A 147 13.67 30.63 8.19
C ALA A 147 12.54 31.63 8.49
N LYS A 148 11.41 31.16 9.05
CA LYS A 148 10.31 32.03 9.48
C LYS A 148 10.75 32.96 10.60
N GLU A 149 11.44 32.44 11.61
CA GLU A 149 11.98 33.24 12.72
C GLU A 149 12.99 34.28 12.24
N ALA A 150 13.92 33.88 11.37
CA ALA A 150 14.90 34.79 10.77
C ALA A 150 14.21 35.92 9.98
N LEU A 151 13.16 35.60 9.22
CA LEU A 151 12.39 36.58 8.45
C LEU A 151 11.61 37.55 9.36
N GLN A 152 11.05 37.07 10.47
CA GLN A 152 10.42 37.94 11.47
C GLN A 152 11.43 38.90 12.10
N ASN A 153 12.61 38.39 12.49
CA ASN A 153 13.69 39.20 13.05
C ASN A 153 14.18 40.26 12.06
N ALA A 154 14.34 39.89 10.78
CA ALA A 154 14.71 40.83 9.72
C ALA A 154 13.65 41.92 9.51
N LYS A 155 12.36 41.59 9.58
CA LYS A 155 11.26 42.58 9.52
C LYS A 155 11.27 43.56 10.70
N ILE A 156 11.59 43.09 11.90
CA ILE A 156 11.71 43.97 13.07
C ILE A 156 12.93 44.88 12.90
N ALA A 157 14.08 44.32 12.52
CA ALA A 157 15.31 45.07 12.32
C ALA A 157 15.17 46.17 11.26
N THR A 158 14.52 45.88 10.13
CA THR A 158 14.23 46.86 9.07
C THR A 158 13.33 47.99 9.57
N ARG A 159 12.21 47.68 10.25
CA ARG A 159 11.34 48.72 10.85
C ARG A 159 12.08 49.60 11.86
N VAL A 160 12.94 49.01 12.69
CA VAL A 160 13.76 49.77 13.65
C VAL A 160 14.75 50.67 12.92
N ALA A 161 15.37 50.19 11.84
CA ALA A 161 16.29 50.99 11.03
C ALA A 161 15.56 52.17 10.35
N GLU A 162 14.39 51.93 9.73
CA GLU A 162 13.54 52.97 9.14
C GLU A 162 13.09 54.01 10.18
N GLY A 163 12.72 53.57 11.38
CA GLY A 163 12.40 54.44 12.51
C GLY A 163 13.58 55.33 12.92
N LYS A 164 14.80 54.79 12.95
CA LYS A 164 16.01 55.56 13.25
C LYS A 164 16.33 56.58 12.14
N VAL A 165 16.22 56.18 10.88
CA VAL A 165 16.47 57.07 9.72
C VAL A 165 15.46 58.21 9.69
N SER A 166 14.17 57.92 9.87
CA SER A 166 13.12 58.94 9.89
C SER A 166 13.26 59.90 11.09
N ALA A 167 13.58 59.38 12.29
CA ALA A 167 13.85 60.20 13.46
C ALA A 167 15.07 61.10 13.25
N GLN A 168 16.13 60.60 12.60
CA GLN A 168 17.31 61.38 12.28
C GLN A 168 16.98 62.48 11.26
N ALA A 169 16.28 62.16 10.17
CA ALA A 169 15.84 63.15 9.19
C ALA A 169 14.99 64.27 9.81
N GLN A 170 14.12 63.94 10.77
CA GLN A 170 13.37 64.96 11.53
C GLN A 170 14.25 65.84 12.41
N ARG A 171 15.29 65.28 13.04
CA ARG A 171 16.26 66.06 13.84
C ARG A 171 17.07 66.99 12.95
N ASP A 172 17.58 66.49 11.83
CA ASP A 172 18.36 67.26 10.86
C ASP A 172 17.51 68.42 10.31
N ALA A 173 16.25 68.17 9.94
CA ALA A 173 15.31 69.19 9.50
C ALA A 173 15.07 70.28 10.57
N ARG A 174 15.01 69.88 11.85
CA ARG A 174 14.90 70.79 13.00
C ARG A 174 16.23 71.47 13.37
N GLY A 175 17.34 71.10 12.72
CA GLY A 175 18.66 71.69 12.95
C GLY A 175 19.43 71.07 14.12
N TYR A 176 19.18 69.81 14.45
CA TYR A 176 19.89 69.06 15.48
C TYR A 176 20.67 67.89 14.89
N ASP A 177 21.83 67.57 15.48
CA ASP A 177 22.65 66.41 15.14
C ASP A 177 22.09 65.08 15.70
N SER A 178 22.80 63.98 15.44
CA SER A 178 22.43 62.63 15.92
C SER A 178 22.42 62.47 17.44
N HIS A 179 23.08 63.38 18.17
CA HIS A 179 23.12 63.41 19.64
C HIS A 179 22.15 64.44 20.23
N GLY A 180 21.33 65.09 19.40
CA GLY A 180 20.36 66.10 19.83
C GLY A 180 20.97 67.46 20.16
N ARG A 181 22.21 67.73 19.74
CA ARG A 181 22.84 69.05 19.86
C ARG A 181 22.49 69.88 18.62
N PRO A 182 22.34 71.22 18.74
CA PRO A 182 22.11 72.04 17.57
C PRO A 182 23.28 71.97 16.59
N LEU A 183 23.00 71.95 15.29
CA LEU A 183 24.01 72.05 14.24
C LEU A 183 24.71 73.41 14.30
N ALA A 184 25.99 73.45 13.91
CA ALA A 184 26.80 74.66 13.89
C ALA A 184 26.08 75.80 13.12
N GLY A 185 25.95 76.97 13.74
CA GLY A 185 25.22 78.11 13.18
C GLY A 185 23.70 78.11 13.42
N ARG A 186 23.12 77.05 14.04
CA ARG A 186 21.72 76.96 14.49
C ARG A 186 21.57 76.87 16.02
N GLU A 187 22.61 77.23 16.75
CA GLU A 187 22.71 77.12 18.22
C GLU A 187 21.67 77.96 18.97
N LYS A 188 21.22 79.07 18.39
CA LYS A 188 20.15 79.91 18.95
C LYS A 188 18.81 79.47 18.40
N ASN A 189 18.02 78.82 19.24
CA ASN A 189 16.68 78.37 18.92
C ASN A 189 15.76 79.58 18.66
N LEU A 190 15.48 79.92 17.39
CA LEU A 190 14.68 81.09 17.01
C LEU A 190 13.26 81.11 17.62
N ARG A 191 12.73 79.94 17.99
CA ARG A 191 11.43 79.78 18.68
C ARG A 191 11.48 79.97 20.20
N ARG A 192 12.65 79.81 20.84
CA ARG A 192 12.84 80.03 22.28
C ARG A 192 13.65 81.29 22.60
N ASN A 193 14.07 82.04 21.58
CA ASN A 193 14.69 83.34 21.79
C ASN A 193 13.58 84.35 22.16
N PRO A 194 13.52 84.84 23.41
CA PRO A 194 12.48 85.76 23.84
C PRO A 194 12.49 87.09 23.05
N ASN A 195 13.61 87.42 22.41
CA ASN A 195 13.77 88.64 21.61
C ASN A 195 13.83 88.36 20.09
N GLY A 196 13.60 87.11 19.67
CA GLY A 196 13.64 86.70 18.27
C GLY A 196 12.38 87.07 17.49
N PRO A 197 12.45 87.17 16.14
CA PRO A 197 11.31 87.60 15.31
C PRO A 197 10.08 86.68 15.42
N ALA A 198 10.25 85.42 15.82
CA ALA A 198 9.16 84.47 16.02
C ALA A 198 8.47 84.56 17.41
N ALA A 199 9.06 85.26 18.38
CA ALA A 199 8.51 85.47 19.73
C ALA A 199 7.84 86.85 19.90
N ARG A 200 8.08 87.76 18.94
CA ARG A 200 7.49 89.10 18.91
C ARG A 200 6.01 89.01 18.56
N LYS A 201 5.15 89.71 19.32
CA LYS A 201 3.72 89.78 19.00
C LYS A 201 3.53 90.63 17.73
N PRO A 202 2.46 90.44 16.94
CA PRO A 202 2.21 91.15 15.67
C PRO A 202 2.04 92.69 15.77
N GLY A 203 2.46 93.34 16.87
CA GLY A 203 2.57 94.79 17.01
C GLY A 203 3.97 95.29 17.42
N ASP A 204 4.90 94.40 17.82
CA ASP A 204 6.23 94.82 18.29
C ASP A 204 7.14 95.28 17.13
N MET A 205 6.90 94.80 15.91
CA MET A 205 7.65 95.25 14.72
C MET A 205 7.28 96.68 14.29
N LEU A 206 6.15 97.22 14.77
CA LEU A 206 5.70 98.57 14.40
C LEU A 206 6.47 99.66 15.16
N LYS A 207 6.98 99.36 16.36
CA LYS A 207 7.74 100.31 17.19
C LYS A 207 9.11 100.61 16.60
N ASP A 208 9.80 99.59 16.11
CA ASP A 208 11.14 99.75 15.53
C ASP A 208 11.11 100.55 14.21
N VAL A 209 10.01 100.47 13.43
CA VAL A 209 9.81 101.26 12.20
C VAL A 209 9.49 102.73 12.51
N LEU A 210 8.88 103.02 13.66
CA LEU A 210 8.60 104.39 14.09
C LEU A 210 9.84 105.06 14.71
N GLU A 211 10.70 104.33 15.40
CA GLU A 211 11.95 104.86 15.96
C GLU A 211 13.01 105.12 14.87
N THR A 212 13.06 104.30 13.82
CA THR A 212 13.98 104.53 12.68
C THR A 212 13.57 105.69 11.75
N ARG A 213 12.37 106.26 11.91
CA ARG A 213 11.92 107.47 11.19
C ARG A 213 12.19 108.77 11.94
N GLN A 214 12.75 108.73 13.15
CA GLN A 214 13.07 109.91 13.96
C GLN A 214 14.58 110.23 14.04
N THR A 215 15.41 109.58 13.22
CA THR A 215 16.81 109.97 12.97
C THR A 215 16.98 110.38 11.52
#